data_AF-A0A7C3I9L0-F1
#
_entry.id   AF-A0A7C3I9L0-F1
#
_cell.length_a   1.000
_cell.length_b   1.000
_cell.length_c   1.000
_cell.angle_alpha   90.00
_cell.angle_beta   90.00
_cell.angle_gamma   90.00
#
_symmetry.space_group_name_H-M   'P 1'
#
loop_
_entity.id
_entity.type
_entity.pdbx_description
1 polymer ?
#
loop_
_entity_poly.entity_id
_entity_poly.type
_entity_poly.pdbx_seq_one_letter_code
_entity_poly.pdbx_strand_id
1 'polypeptide(L)'
;MSDYILTYKNKTFQNEKVELDGARFENCDFNGCLVLVENGDTRLINCRVNNCKLVLKGHAYTIAQIINLFTKGRPLKVAEFDETGSFFPGTEEKCSPGET
;
A
#
# COMPACT_ATOMS: atom_id res chain seq x y z
N MET A 1 18.67 -3.58 19.56
CA MET A 1 17.64 -4.63 19.52
C MET A 1 17.42 -4.95 18.06
N SER A 2 17.50 -6.21 17.65
CA SER A 2 17.35 -6.56 16.24
C SER A 2 15.89 -6.34 15.83
N ASP A 3 15.65 -5.37 14.94
CA ASP A 3 14.33 -5.11 14.36
C ASP A 3 13.97 -6.24 13.39
N TYR A 4 13.38 -7.31 13.92
CA TYR A 4 12.86 -8.38 13.09
C TYR A 4 11.59 -7.88 12.39
N ILE A 5 11.71 -7.57 11.11
CA ILE A 5 10.58 -7.22 10.25
C ILE A 5 9.81 -8.49 9.90
N LEU A 6 8.54 -8.53 10.28
CA LEU A 6 7.65 -9.64 9.94
C LEU A 6 7.49 -9.74 8.42
N THR A 7 7.84 -10.88 7.82
CA THR A 7 7.80 -11.04 6.36
C THR A 7 6.86 -12.17 5.96
N TYR A 8 5.88 -11.85 5.12
CA TYR A 8 4.96 -12.80 4.48
C TYR A 8 5.36 -12.99 3.02
N LYS A 9 5.42 -14.25 2.57
CA LYS A 9 5.79 -14.59 1.17
C LYS A 9 4.81 -15.59 0.58
N ASN A 10 4.41 -15.39 -0.67
CA ASN A 10 3.54 -16.30 -1.44
C ASN A 10 2.26 -16.70 -0.67
N LYS A 11 1.68 -15.76 0.07
CA LYS A 11 0.54 -16.02 0.95
C LYS A 11 -0.72 -15.35 0.40
N THR A 12 -1.82 -16.09 0.45
CA THR A 12 -3.16 -15.57 0.18
C THR A 12 -3.86 -15.24 1.49
N PHE A 13 -4.35 -14.01 1.62
CA PHE A 13 -5.22 -13.55 2.69
C PHE A 13 -6.63 -13.44 2.13
N GLN A 14 -7.62 -14.01 2.82
CA GLN A 14 -8.99 -14.08 2.30
C GLN A 14 -10.05 -13.82 3.36
N ASN A 15 -10.97 -12.89 3.05
CA ASN A 15 -12.10 -12.52 3.90
C ASN A 15 -11.72 -12.20 5.35
N GLU A 16 -10.52 -11.68 5.55
CA GLU A 16 -9.96 -11.40 6.87
C GLU A 16 -9.53 -9.94 7.00
N LYS A 17 -9.27 -9.54 8.24
CA LYS A 17 -8.65 -8.25 8.54
C LYS A 17 -7.14 -8.42 8.48
N VAL A 18 -6.47 -7.59 7.67
CA VAL A 18 -5.00 -7.59 7.53
C VAL A 18 -4.46 -6.23 7.95
N GLU A 19 -3.50 -6.23 8.89
CA GLU A 19 -2.75 -5.04 9.28
C GLU A 19 -1.41 -5.03 8.52
N LEU A 20 -1.10 -3.92 7.84
CA LEU A 20 0.10 -3.84 7.00
C LEU A 20 1.33 -3.30 7.72
N ASP A 21 1.14 -2.46 8.73
CA ASP A 21 2.21 -1.79 9.46
C ASP A 21 3.16 -2.78 10.15
N GLY A 22 4.46 -2.52 10.07
CA GLY A 22 5.52 -3.37 10.64
C GLY A 22 5.82 -4.65 9.85
N ALA A 23 5.14 -4.88 8.72
CA ALA A 23 5.28 -6.09 7.94
C ALA A 23 5.70 -5.84 6.48
N ARG A 24 6.34 -6.85 5.90
CA ARG A 24 6.72 -6.93 4.49
C ARG A 24 5.95 -8.07 3.82
N PHE A 25 5.37 -7.80 2.67
CA PHE A 25 4.59 -8.75 1.89
C PHE A 25 5.21 -8.89 0.50
N GLU A 26 5.51 -10.12 0.11
CA GLU A 26 6.12 -10.44 -1.18
C GLU A 26 5.29 -11.49 -1.90
N ASN A 27 4.87 -11.20 -3.13
CA ASN A 27 4.05 -12.11 -3.96
C ASN A 27 2.77 -12.58 -3.25
N CYS A 28 2.12 -11.70 -2.48
CA CYS A 28 0.92 -12.01 -1.73
C CYS A 28 -0.36 -11.64 -2.49
N ASP A 29 -1.44 -12.38 -2.21
CA ASP A 29 -2.77 -12.14 -2.77
C ASP A 29 -3.74 -11.76 -1.64
N PHE A 30 -4.42 -10.62 -1.77
CA PHE A 30 -5.44 -10.17 -0.84
C PHE A 30 -6.82 -10.22 -1.51
N ASN A 31 -7.74 -11.02 -0.97
CA ASN A 31 -9.04 -11.26 -1.60
C ASN A 31 -10.20 -11.03 -0.61
N GLY A 32 -11.03 -10.01 -0.85
CA GLY A 32 -12.18 -9.72 0.03
C GLY A 32 -11.79 -9.24 1.43
N CYS A 33 -10.57 -8.73 1.60
CA CYS A 33 -10.02 -8.37 2.91
C CYS A 33 -10.44 -6.96 3.36
N LEU A 34 -10.37 -6.75 4.67
CA LEU A 34 -10.33 -5.42 5.27
C LEU A 34 -8.87 -5.07 5.60
N VAL A 35 -8.25 -4.22 4.79
CA VAL A 35 -6.85 -3.83 4.94
C VAL A 35 -6.78 -2.60 5.84
N LEU A 36 -6.01 -2.68 6.93
CA LEU A 36 -5.82 -1.60 7.89
C LEU A 36 -4.40 -1.03 7.77
N VAL A 37 -4.31 0.30 7.71
CA VAL A 37 -3.04 1.05 7.73
C VAL A 37 -3.13 2.19 8.73
N GLU A 38 -2.14 2.30 9.62
CA GLU A 38 -2.04 3.34 10.64
C GLU A 38 -0.90 4.33 10.38
N ASN A 39 0.29 3.85 10.02
CA ASN A 39 1.49 4.67 9.82
C ASN A 39 2.00 4.64 8.37
N GLY A 40 1.76 3.54 7.67
CA GLY A 40 2.31 3.29 6.34
C GLY A 40 3.69 2.63 6.37
N ASP A 41 4.14 2.16 7.54
CA ASP A 41 5.41 1.46 7.72
C ASP A 41 5.31 0.03 7.21
N THR A 42 5.21 -0.13 5.88
CA THR A 42 5.01 -1.42 5.24
C THR A 42 5.76 -1.50 3.92
N ARG A 43 6.00 -2.73 3.43
CA ARG A 43 6.51 -2.97 2.08
C ARG A 43 5.65 -3.99 1.38
N LEU A 44 5.08 -3.61 0.24
CA LEU A 44 4.29 -4.46 -0.64
C LEU A 44 5.07 -4.66 -1.93
N ILE A 45 5.45 -5.89 -2.25
CA ILE A 45 6.22 -6.23 -3.46
C ILE A 45 5.44 -7.28 -4.24
N ASN A 46 5.10 -6.97 -5.49
CA ASN A 46 4.37 -7.85 -6.40
C ASN A 46 3.11 -8.49 -5.76
N CYS A 47 2.38 -7.69 -4.98
CA CYS A 47 1.16 -8.15 -4.33
C CYS A 47 -0.08 -7.77 -5.16
N ARG A 48 -1.10 -8.61 -5.15
CA ARG A 48 -2.38 -8.34 -5.82
C ARG A 48 -3.48 -8.13 -4.79
N VAL A 49 -4.34 -7.15 -5.04
CA VAL A 49 -5.45 -6.79 -4.14
C VAL A 49 -6.75 -6.83 -4.93
N ASN A 50 -7.65 -7.75 -4.56
CA ASN A 50 -8.94 -7.92 -5.22
C ASN A 50 -10.08 -7.74 -4.22
N ASN A 51 -11.03 -6.86 -4.56
CA ASN A 51 -12.25 -6.62 -3.80
C ASN A 51 -12.04 -6.35 -2.29
N CYS A 52 -10.92 -5.72 -1.93
CA CYS A 52 -10.60 -5.38 -0.56
C CYS A 52 -11.06 -3.95 -0.22
N LYS A 53 -11.36 -3.71 1.05
CA LYS A 53 -11.66 -2.39 1.59
C LYS A 53 -10.47 -1.87 2.38
N LEU A 54 -9.98 -0.68 2.04
CA LEU A 54 -8.90 -0.01 2.77
C LEU A 54 -9.48 0.85 3.91
N VAL A 55 -8.95 0.68 5.11
CA VAL A 55 -9.28 1.47 6.30
C VAL A 55 -8.01 2.15 6.77
N LEU A 56 -8.06 3.49 6.85
CA LEU A 56 -6.95 4.30 7.32
C LEU A 56 -7.25 4.80 8.74
N LYS A 57 -6.25 4.70 9.63
CA LYS A 57 -6.30 5.22 10.99
C LYS A 57 -5.07 6.06 11.29
N GLY A 58 -5.04 6.70 12.46
CA GLY A 58 -3.86 7.41 12.97
C GLY A 58 -3.24 8.39 11.97
N HIS A 59 -1.94 8.23 11.73
CA HIS A 59 -1.18 9.07 10.82
C HIS A 59 -1.64 8.93 9.37
N ALA A 60 -1.94 7.70 8.92
CA ALA A 60 -2.43 7.44 7.57
C ALA A 60 -3.77 8.14 7.29
N TYR A 61 -4.68 8.19 8.26
CA TYR A 61 -5.93 8.96 8.14
C TYR A 61 -5.66 10.47 8.00
N THR A 62 -4.72 11.00 8.77
CA THR A 62 -4.33 12.41 8.71
C THR A 62 -3.74 12.76 7.34
N ILE A 63 -2.84 11.93 6.84
CA ILE A 63 -2.24 12.07 5.50
C ILE A 63 -3.31 12.00 4.41
N ALA A 64 -4.27 11.08 4.52
CA ALA A 64 -5.37 10.97 3.56
C ALA A 64 -6.24 12.23 3.49
N GLN A 65 -6.50 12.89 4.63
CA GLN A 65 -7.20 14.17 4.64
C GLN A 65 -6.41 15.26 3.91
N ILE A 66 -5.09 15.33 4.13
CA ILE A 66 -4.20 16.26 3.43
C ILE A 66 -4.24 15.97 1.93
N ILE A 67 -4.04 14.72 1.52
CA ILE A 67 -4.12 14.29 0.12
C ILE A 67 -5.44 14.72 -0.51
N ASN A 68 -6.57 14.46 0.17
CA ASN A 68 -7.89 14.82 -0.34
C ASN A 68 -8.06 16.32 -0.60
N LEU A 69 -7.46 17.18 0.23
CA LEU A 69 -7.48 18.64 0.02
C LEU A 69 -6.75 19.05 -1.26
N PHE A 70 -5.63 18.39 -1.60
CA PHE A 70 -4.83 18.70 -2.78
C PHE A 70 -5.37 18.07 -4.07
N THR A 71 -5.90 16.85 -3.96
CA THR A 71 -6.39 16.12 -5.14
C THR A 71 -7.77 16.61 -5.58
N LYS A 72 -8.66 17.00 -4.66
CA LYS A 72 -10.04 17.44 -4.95
C LYS A 72 -10.77 16.47 -5.92
N GLY A 73 -10.58 15.17 -5.73
CA GLY A 73 -11.15 14.13 -6.60
C GLY A 73 -10.35 13.81 -7.87
N ARG A 74 -9.22 14.47 -8.11
CA ARG A 74 -8.28 14.08 -9.17
C ARG A 74 -7.41 12.90 -8.71
N PRO A 75 -6.94 12.03 -9.62
CA PRO A 75 -5.97 11.00 -9.27
C PRO A 75 -4.73 11.61 -8.61
N LEU A 76 -4.29 11.01 -7.51
CA LEU A 76 -3.04 11.41 -6.86
C LEU A 76 -1.88 11.07 -7.79
N LYS A 77 -1.06 12.07 -8.14
CA LYS A 77 0.21 11.84 -8.82
C LYS A 77 1.26 11.50 -7.78
N VAL A 78 1.71 10.25 -7.76
CA VAL A 78 2.80 9.79 -6.91
C VAL A 78 4.11 10.00 -7.67
N ALA A 79 5.10 10.59 -7.01
CA ALA A 79 6.44 10.76 -7.53
C ALA A 79 7.42 10.13 -6.55
N GLU A 80 8.40 9.40 -7.06
CA GLU A 80 9.56 8.98 -6.28
C GLU A 80 10.62 10.07 -6.40
N PHE A 81 11.17 10.48 -5.26
CA PHE A 81 12.29 11.41 -5.21
C PHE A 81 13.57 10.61 -5.03
N ASP A 82 14.57 10.88 -5.87
CA ASP A 82 15.94 10.49 -5.56
C ASP A 82 16.59 11.53 -4.63
N GLU A 83 17.70 11.15 -4.03
CA GLU A 83 18.50 11.96 -3.09
C GLU A 83 19.02 13.29 -3.69
N THR A 84 18.82 13.53 -4.98
CA THR A 84 19.20 14.77 -5.68
C THR A 84 18.05 15.76 -5.87
N GLY A 85 16.83 15.42 -5.42
CA GLY A 85 15.68 16.31 -5.48
C GLY A 85 15.11 16.48 -6.89
N SER A 86 15.42 15.57 -7.81
CA SER A 86 14.92 15.59 -9.18
C SER A 86 13.53 14.95 -9.27
N PHE A 87 12.63 15.56 -10.06
CA PHE A 87 11.23 15.15 -10.18
C PHE A 87 11.07 14.18 -11.36
N PHE A 88 10.87 12.90 -11.07
CA PHE A 88 10.41 11.94 -12.06
C PHE A 88 8.93 11.65 -11.82
N PRO A 89 8.03 11.91 -12.79
CA PRO A 89 6.66 11.44 -12.66
C PRO A 89 6.71 9.92 -12.57
N GLY A 90 6.28 9.36 -11.43
CA GLY A 90 6.23 7.92 -11.24
C GLY A 90 5.40 7.31 -12.36
N THR A 91 5.99 6.36 -13.09
CA THR A 91 5.22 5.49 -13.99
C THR A 91 4.13 4.85 -13.16
N GLU A 92 2.88 4.89 -13.62
CA GLU A 92 1.79 4.13 -13.01
C GLU A 92 2.22 2.65 -12.95
N GLU A 93 2.69 2.17 -11.80
CA GLU A 93 2.70 0.73 -11.52
C GLU A 93 1.24 0.31 -11.37
N LYS A 94 0.58 0.13 -12.51
CA LYS A 94 -0.69 -0.55 -12.57
C LYS A 94 -0.44 -1.94 -12.00
N CYS A 95 -1.16 -2.27 -10.93
CA CYS A 95 -1.39 -3.65 -10.55
C CYS A 95 -2.16 -4.27 -11.72
N SER A 96 -1.44 -4.76 -12.72
CA SER A 96 -2.01 -5.26 -13.96
C SER A 96 -2.89 -6.46 -13.63
N PRO A 97 -4.18 -6.50 -14.05
CA PRO A 97 -4.95 -7.72 -13.99
C PRO A 97 -4.27 -8.72 -14.94
N GLY A 98 -3.75 -9.82 -14.38
CA GLY A 98 -3.23 -10.93 -15.18
C GLY A 98 -4.34 -11.51 -16.03
N GLU A 99 -4.18 -11.45 -17.35
CA GLU A 99 -5.00 -12.19 -18.30
C GLU A 99 -4.69 -13.69 -18.15
N THR A 100 -5.76 -14.48 -18.12
CA THR A 100 -5.83 -15.95 -18.15
C THR A 100 -5.07 -16.58 -19.31
#